data_AF-A0A1Q8QY80-F1
#
_entry.id   AF-A0A1Q8QY80-F1
#
_cell.length_a   1.000
_cell.length_b   1.000
_cell.length_c   1.000
_cell.angle_alpha   90.00
_cell.angle_beta   90.00
_cell.angle_gamma   90.00
#
_symmetry.space_group_name_H-M   'P 1'
#
loop_
_entity.id
_entity.type
_entity.pdbx_description
1 polymer ?
#
loop_
_entity_poly.entity_id
_entity_poly.type
_entity_poly.pdbx_seq_one_letter_code
_entity_poly.pdbx_strand_id
1 'polypeptide(L)'
;MNTDQERVDLQEILRKRVSLRLYAERPIKDEDKDLIIEAAMRVPTRLNEKDWEAMFASRAQGFNPSNTLGAKNFGQWMYARKTGSDYSAEMARSVRIAMENWRGNHMDKNEKQP
;
A
#
# COMPACT_ATOMS: atom_id res chain seq x y z
N MET A 1 -26.90 38.19 5.10
CA MET A 1 -25.82 37.29 5.56
C MET A 1 -26.25 35.88 5.22
N ASN A 2 -25.74 35.33 4.13
CA ASN A 2 -26.17 34.03 3.62
C ASN A 2 -25.18 32.97 4.14
N THR A 3 -25.52 32.31 5.23
CA THR A 3 -24.70 31.26 5.87
C THR A 3 -25.03 29.86 5.37
N ASP A 4 -25.61 29.74 4.18
CA ASP A 4 -25.74 28.47 3.47
C ASP A 4 -24.48 28.22 2.65
N GLN A 5 -23.39 27.94 3.36
CA GLN A 5 -22.24 27.28 2.77
C GLN A 5 -22.73 25.87 2.36
N GLU A 6 -22.71 25.63 1.05
CA GLU A 6 -23.11 24.40 0.38
C GLU A 6 -22.64 23.16 1.17
N ARG A 7 -23.57 22.44 1.81
CA ARG A 7 -23.26 21.18 2.48
C ARG A 7 -22.95 20.15 1.41
N VAL A 8 -21.67 19.95 1.11
CA VAL A 8 -21.23 18.89 0.21
C VAL A 8 -21.54 17.55 0.87
N ASP A 9 -22.32 16.70 0.18
CA ASP A 9 -22.67 15.37 0.67
C ASP A 9 -21.43 14.46 0.70
N LEU A 10 -21.14 13.90 1.87
CA LEU A 10 -20.03 12.96 2.07
C LEU A 10 -20.17 11.71 1.18
N GLN A 11 -21.39 11.22 0.96
CA GLN A 11 -21.58 10.05 0.11
C GLN A 11 -21.19 10.34 -1.34
N GLU A 12 -21.56 11.52 -1.83
CA GLU A 12 -21.19 11.98 -3.16
C GLU A 12 -19.66 12.10 -3.32
N ILE A 13 -18.97 12.70 -2.35
CA ILE A 13 -17.49 12.82 -2.37
C ILE A 13 -16.83 11.44 -2.43
N LEU A 14 -17.27 10.51 -1.58
CA LEU A 14 -16.70 9.15 -1.51
C LEU A 14 -16.95 8.36 -2.79
N ARG A 15 -18.12 8.53 -3.42
CA ARG A 15 -18.46 7.87 -4.70
C ARG A 15 -17.63 8.40 -5.87
N LYS A 16 -17.26 9.67 -5.86
CA LYS A 16 -16.42 10.28 -6.90
C LYS A 16 -14.94 9.86 -6.81
N ARG A 17 -14.50 9.22 -5.71
CA ARG A 17 -13.11 8.82 -5.50
C ARG A 17 -12.67 7.69 -6.44
N VAL A 18 -11.99 8.04 -7.53
CA VAL A 18 -11.45 7.10 -8.51
C VAL A 18 -9.93 7.18 -8.60
N SER A 19 -9.31 6.09 -9.05
CA SER A 19 -7.87 6.07 -9.37
C SER A 19 -7.64 6.68 -10.74
N LEU A 20 -7.30 7.97 -10.78
CA LEU A 20 -6.91 8.66 -12.00
C LEU A 20 -5.55 8.15 -12.51
N ARG A 21 -5.42 8.03 -13.83
CA ARG A 21 -4.18 7.62 -14.51
C ARG A 21 -3.53 8.73 -15.33
N LEU A 22 -4.23 9.85 -15.49
CA LEU A 22 -3.79 11.03 -16.24
C LEU A 22 -4.22 12.28 -15.45
N TYR A 23 -3.32 13.26 -15.38
CA TYR A 23 -3.54 14.53 -14.70
C TYR A 23 -3.40 15.67 -15.71
N ALA A 24 -4.19 16.73 -15.55
CA ALA A 24 -3.96 17.96 -16.29
C ALA A 24 -2.71 18.67 -15.76
N GLU A 25 -1.95 19.35 -16.62
CA GLU A 25 -0.72 20.08 -16.25
C GLU A 25 -0.96 21.37 -15.45
N ARG A 26 -2.15 21.52 -14.85
CA ARG A 26 -2.51 22.71 -14.09
C ARG A 26 -1.89 22.64 -12.69
N PRO A 27 -1.18 23.67 -12.22
CA PRO A 27 -0.67 23.72 -10.87
C PRO A 27 -1.82 23.75 -9.84
N ILE A 28 -1.62 23.06 -8.72
CA ILE A 28 -2.49 23.14 -7.55
C ILE A 28 -2.01 24.31 -6.69
N LYS A 29 -2.95 25.11 -6.16
CA LYS A 29 -2.64 26.23 -5.27
C LYS A 29 -2.01 25.72 -3.97
N ASP A 30 -1.14 26.53 -3.37
CA ASP A 30 -0.44 26.09 -2.16
C ASP A 30 -1.39 26.00 -0.95
N GLU A 31 -2.40 26.87 -0.88
CA GLU A 31 -3.41 26.81 0.18
C GLU A 31 -4.23 25.50 0.11
N ASP A 32 -4.55 25.04 -1.10
CA ASP A 32 -5.27 23.78 -1.30
C ASP A 32 -4.41 22.58 -0.88
N LYS A 33 -3.09 22.62 -1.14
CA LYS A 33 -2.16 21.57 -0.71
C LYS A 33 -2.09 21.51 0.80
N ASP A 34 -1.96 22.65 1.47
CA ASP A 34 -1.84 22.72 2.92
C ASP A 34 -3.09 22.14 3.61
N LEU A 35 -4.28 22.48 3.10
CA LEU A 35 -5.54 21.92 3.59
C LEU A 35 -5.62 20.39 3.39
N ILE A 36 -5.19 19.88 2.24
CA ILE A 36 -5.17 18.43 1.97
C ILE A 36 -4.22 17.73 2.94
N ILE A 37 -3.04 18.29 3.17
CA ILE A 37 -2.03 17.73 4.08
C ILE A 37 -2.57 17.74 5.52
N GLU A 38 -3.10 18.87 5.99
CA GLU A 38 -3.66 18.99 7.33
C GLU A 38 -4.78 17.96 7.56
N ALA A 39 -5.71 17.83 6.61
CA ALA A 39 -6.80 16.86 6.69
C ALA A 39 -6.27 15.41 6.73
N ALA A 40 -5.25 15.08 5.94
CA ALA A 40 -4.63 13.76 5.94
C ALA A 40 -3.90 13.46 7.26
N MET A 41 -3.28 14.47 7.89
CA MET A 41 -2.57 14.32 9.15
C MET A 41 -3.49 14.19 10.37
N ARG A 42 -4.76 14.59 10.26
CA ARG A 42 -5.78 14.39 11.32
C ARG A 42 -6.27 12.94 11.42
N VAL A 43 -5.88 12.06 10.50
CA VAL A 43 -6.14 10.62 10.59
C VAL A 43 -5.42 10.06 11.83
N PRO A 44 -6.02 9.15 12.62
CA PRO A 44 -5.37 8.57 13.80
C PRO A 44 -4.01 7.95 13.44
N THR A 45 -2.94 8.63 13.82
CA THR A 45 -1.56 8.18 13.62
C THR A 45 -1.15 7.26 14.77
N ARG A 46 -0.84 6.00 14.44
CA ARG A 46 -0.66 4.82 15.30
C ARG A 46 -1.96 4.30 15.91
N LEU A 47 -2.52 3.26 15.29
CA LEU A 47 -3.38 2.34 16.02
C LEU A 47 -2.56 1.75 17.17
N ASN A 48 -3.08 1.86 18.39
CA ASN A 48 -2.60 1.00 19.46
C ASN A 48 -2.99 -0.46 19.14
N GLU A 49 -2.44 -1.41 19.88
CA GLU A 49 -2.67 -2.83 19.65
C GLU A 49 -4.18 -3.20 19.68
N LYS A 50 -4.97 -2.57 20.55
CA LYS A 50 -6.41 -2.83 20.67
C LYS A 50 -7.19 -2.32 19.47
N ASP A 51 -6.88 -1.11 18.99
CA ASP A 51 -7.52 -0.56 17.79
C ASP A 51 -7.18 -1.43 16.58
N TRP A 52 -5.94 -1.92 16.51
CA TRP A 52 -5.49 -2.81 15.45
C TRP A 52 -6.24 -4.14 15.48
N GLU A 53 -6.35 -4.78 16.64
CA GLU A 53 -7.13 -6.00 16.82
C GLU A 53 -8.61 -5.80 16.43
N ALA A 54 -9.22 -4.70 16.85
CA ALA A 54 -10.60 -4.37 16.50
C ALA A 54 -10.79 -4.20 14.98
N MET A 55 -9.87 -3.50 14.31
CA MET A 55 -9.91 -3.28 12.86
C MET A 55 -9.81 -4.59 12.05
N PHE A 56 -9.08 -5.57 12.57
CA PHE A 56 -8.84 -6.85 11.87
C PHE A 56 -9.63 -8.03 12.43
N ALA A 57 -10.47 -7.84 13.46
CA ALA A 57 -11.22 -8.91 14.13
C ALA A 57 -12.04 -9.77 13.17
N SER A 58 -12.77 -9.13 12.23
CA SER A 58 -13.56 -9.85 11.22
C SER A 58 -12.70 -10.68 10.27
N ARG A 59 -11.51 -10.19 9.92
CA ARG A 59 -10.56 -10.91 9.05
C ARG A 59 -9.86 -12.05 9.79
N ALA A 60 -9.65 -11.91 11.09
CA ALA A 60 -9.05 -12.94 11.93
C ALA A 60 -9.98 -14.15 12.15
N GLN A 61 -11.31 -13.98 12.09
CA GLN A 61 -12.28 -15.08 12.29
C GLN A 61 -12.10 -16.25 11.30
N GLY A 62 -11.69 -15.96 10.06
CA GLY A 62 -11.47 -16.98 9.03
C GLY A 62 -10.07 -17.60 9.04
N PHE A 63 -9.21 -17.22 9.99
CA PHE A 63 -7.84 -17.71 10.04
C PHE A 63 -7.76 -19.07 10.76
N ASN A 64 -7.16 -20.07 10.08
CA ASN A 64 -6.84 -21.36 10.68
C ASN A 64 -5.38 -21.37 11.20
N PRO A 65 -5.17 -21.50 12.52
CA PRO A 65 -3.84 -21.61 13.11
C PRO A 65 -3.04 -22.82 12.61
N SER A 66 -3.72 -23.92 12.25
CA SER A 66 -3.12 -25.10 11.64
C SER A 66 -3.11 -24.96 10.10
N ASN A 67 -2.29 -24.05 9.60
CA ASN A 67 -2.09 -23.87 8.16
C ASN A 67 -0.73 -24.43 7.72
N THR A 68 -0.67 -24.92 6.47
CA THR A 68 0.54 -25.51 5.87
C THR A 68 1.69 -24.51 5.71
N LEU A 69 1.39 -23.21 5.73
CA LEU A 69 2.34 -22.12 5.52
C LEU A 69 3.03 -21.67 6.82
N GLY A 70 2.69 -22.25 7.97
CA GLY A 70 3.26 -21.88 9.27
C GLY A 70 2.94 -20.45 9.72
N ALA A 71 1.93 -19.81 9.13
CA ALA A 71 1.51 -18.46 9.48
C ALA A 71 0.88 -18.43 10.88
N LYS A 72 1.15 -17.38 11.67
CA LYS A 72 0.63 -17.20 13.04
C LYS A 72 -0.61 -16.31 13.11
N ASN A 73 -0.90 -15.57 12.04
CA ASN A 73 -2.09 -14.73 11.93
C ASN A 73 -2.55 -14.61 10.48
N PHE A 74 -3.75 -14.05 10.30
CA PHE A 74 -4.35 -13.85 8.99
C PHE A 74 -3.47 -13.07 8.01
N GLY A 75 -2.76 -12.04 8.50
CA GLY A 75 -1.88 -11.21 7.69
C GLY A 75 -0.70 -11.99 7.12
N GLN A 76 -0.02 -12.77 7.96
CA GLN A 76 1.08 -13.65 7.55
C GLN A 76 0.61 -14.71 6.57
N TRP A 77 -0.59 -15.27 6.79
CA TRP A 77 -1.17 -16.27 5.89
C TRP A 77 -1.50 -15.68 4.52
N MET A 78 -2.13 -14.50 4.48
CA MET A 78 -2.43 -13.79 3.24
C MET A 78 -1.17 -13.36 2.50
N TYR A 79 -0.16 -12.88 3.24
CA TYR A 79 1.14 -12.54 2.68
C TYR A 79 1.79 -13.76 2.03
N ALA A 80 1.90 -14.87 2.77
CA ALA A 80 2.48 -16.11 2.26
C ALA A 80 1.73 -16.63 1.01
N ARG A 81 0.40 -16.54 0.97
CA ARG A 81 -0.36 -16.89 -0.24
C ARG A 81 -0.08 -15.97 -1.42
N LYS A 82 0.10 -14.67 -1.17
CA LYS A 82 0.34 -13.66 -2.20
C LYS A 82 1.76 -13.73 -2.76
N THR A 83 2.74 -14.08 -1.93
CA THR A 83 4.17 -14.05 -2.29
C THR A 83 4.81 -15.43 -2.42
N GLY A 84 4.09 -16.50 -2.09
CA GLY A 84 4.62 -17.87 -2.09
C GLY A 84 4.53 -18.60 -3.43
N SER A 85 4.14 -17.93 -4.52
CA SER A 85 4.09 -18.54 -5.85
C SER A 85 5.45 -18.48 -6.56
N ASP A 86 5.73 -19.42 -7.47
CA ASP A 86 6.94 -19.41 -8.30
C ASP A 86 7.08 -18.10 -9.09
N TYR A 87 5.96 -17.56 -9.55
CA TYR A 87 5.90 -16.26 -10.21
C TYR A 87 6.37 -15.12 -9.28
N SER A 88 5.92 -15.11 -8.03
CA SER A 88 6.35 -14.13 -7.03
C SER A 88 7.84 -14.27 -6.71
N ALA A 89 8.36 -15.50 -6.64
CA ALA A 89 9.77 -15.77 -6.42
C ALA A 89 10.63 -15.25 -7.59
N GLU A 90 10.19 -15.49 -8.83
CA GLU A 90 10.88 -15.00 -10.03
C GLU A 90 10.81 -13.46 -10.15
N MET A 91 9.69 -12.85 -9.78
CA MET A 91 9.56 -11.39 -9.71
C MET A 91 10.53 -10.78 -8.67
N ALA A 92 10.67 -11.41 -7.50
CA ALA A 92 11.64 -10.97 -6.51
C ALA A 92 13.09 -11.08 -7.05
N ARG A 93 13.39 -12.17 -7.77
CA ARG A 93 14.69 -12.37 -8.42
C ARG A 93 14.97 -11.27 -9.46
N SER A 94 14.01 -10.95 -10.32
CA SER A 94 14.18 -9.96 -11.40
C SER A 94 14.40 -8.55 -10.87
N VAL A 95 13.63 -8.14 -9.84
CA VAL A 95 13.82 -6.85 -9.17
C VAL A 95 15.19 -6.76 -8.50
N ARG A 96 15.65 -7.83 -7.84
CA ARG A 96 16.99 -7.86 -7.23
C ARG A 96 18.09 -7.63 -8.27
N ILE A 97 18.01 -8.32 -9.40
CA ILE A 97 18.98 -8.16 -10.51
C ILE A 97 18.93 -6.74 -11.08
N ALA A 98 17.73 -6.18 -11.29
CA ALA A 98 17.59 -4.80 -11.75
C ALA A 98 18.22 -3.80 -10.78
N MET A 99 18.05 -4.00 -9.47
CA MET A 99 18.66 -3.16 -8.43
C MET A 99 20.18 -3.32 -8.35
N GLU A 100 20.72 -4.52 -8.58
CA GLU A 100 22.17 -4.77 -8.64
C GLU A 100 22.81 -4.09 -9.86
N ASN A 101 22.17 -4.23 -11.02
CA ASN A 101 22.58 -3.55 -12.24
C ASN A 101 22.52 -2.03 -12.07
N TRP A 102 21.45 -1.52 -11.45
CA TRP A 102 21.29 -0.08 -11.20
C TRP A 102 22.37 0.49 -10.26
N ARG A 103 22.82 -0.30 -9.27
CA ARG A 103 23.92 0.07 -8.37
C ARG A 103 25.31 -0.02 -9.01
N GLY A 104 25.41 -0.47 -10.27
CA GLY A 104 26.69 -0.63 -10.97
C GLY A 104 27.48 -1.88 -10.57
N ASN A 105 26.87 -2.80 -9.81
CA ASN A 105 27.49 -4.08 -9.49
C ASN A 105 27.33 -5.03 -10.68
N HIS A 106 28.24 -4.93 -11.65
CA HIS A 106 28.33 -5.89 -12.76
C HIS A 106 28.69 -7.28 -12.22
N MET A 107 27.72 -8.16 -12.07
CA MET A 107 27.99 -9.60 -12.04
C MET A 107 28.12 -10.06 -13.49
N ASP A 108 29.33 -9.92 -14.03
CA ASP A 108 29.65 -10.42 -15.37
C ASP A 108 29.51 -11.95 -15.35
N LYS A 109 28.61 -12.49 -16.17
CA LYS A 109 28.33 -13.93 -16.24
C LYS A 109 29.18 -14.64 -17.29
N ASN A 110 30.16 -13.97 -17.89
CA ASN A 110 30.97 -14.51 -18.98
C ASN A 110 32.50 -14.40 -18.81
N GLU A 111 33.02 -14.14 -17.61
CA GLU A 111 34.43 -14.42 -17.34
C GLU A 111 34.63 -15.91 -17.06
N LYS A 112 34.97 -16.68 -18.10
CA LYS A 112 35.75 -17.91 -17.90
C LYS A 112 37.05 -17.51 -17.22
N GLN A 113 37.29 -18.02 -16.01
CA GLN A 113 38.57 -17.91 -15.32
C GLN A 113 39.71 -18.36 -16.25
N PRO A 114 40.73 -17.51 -16.52
CA PRO A 114 42.07 -17.98 -16.83
C PRO A 114 42.83 -18.36 -15.56
#